data_AF-A0A7G9Y9D7-F1
#
_entry.id   AF-A0A7G9Y9D7-F1
#
_cell.length_a   1.000
_cell.length_b   1.000
_cell.length_c   1.000
_cell.angle_alpha   90.00
_cell.angle_beta   90.00
_cell.angle_gamma   90.00
#
_symmetry.space_group_name_H-M   'P 1'
#
loop_
_entity.id
_entity.type
_entity.pdbx_description
1 polymer ?
#
loop_
_entity_poly.entity_id
_entity_poly.type
_entity_poly.pdbx_seq_one_letter_code
_entity_poly.pdbx_strand_id
1 'polypeptide(L)'
;MDRTIEQVILVRTKIVTTIAIVATALLLVVPVAVGSEYIPESYTRSTNYYDVTGEPYLIATLVGDCEFCRGEDAVLEITLQNYGAIYRIKGDKYLDSSEEDYDDETLLAATELATEIEKSCADHVNVVLSADGAPVDVIIDVQEIESIEAGKTGTARFPIHIDDDAPAGTYPLHIETCYDHIQNVQVSGTPDKPDINYWNTTGVENHTIVIIVEKESDFEVTGVVSGMQVGGTGFLNVTYQNTGEETATDAIARVSDMLPFTAVTNQERLGTIVPGEFVTAHFRVSTDRSAVPKVYDMSTGIRFKDEDGDIQISDPMQIGVAVAPKVPFSEKLLANKWLIVAAAIALLAFGGWWALKR
;
A
#
# COMPACT_ATOMS: atom_id res chain seq x y z
N MET A 1 -12.58 40.76 -44.20
CA MET A 1 -12.07 41.35 -42.95
C MET A 1 -12.70 40.56 -41.80
N ASP A 2 -12.50 39.25 -41.73
CA ASP A 2 -11.28 38.43 -41.81
C ASP A 2 -10.61 38.33 -40.43
N ARG A 3 -10.71 37.11 -39.87
CA ARG A 3 -9.93 36.56 -38.75
C ARG A 3 -9.93 37.35 -37.44
N THR A 4 -11.02 37.32 -36.67
CA THR A 4 -10.88 37.62 -35.21
C THR A 4 -11.98 37.10 -34.29
N ILE A 5 -12.84 36.15 -34.68
CA ILE A 5 -13.82 35.55 -33.74
C ILE A 5 -13.90 34.01 -33.83
N GLU A 6 -13.29 33.39 -34.85
CA GLU A 6 -13.18 31.92 -34.99
C GLU A 6 -11.83 31.37 -34.50
N GLN A 7 -11.34 31.89 -33.36
CA GLN A 7 -10.16 31.39 -32.63
C GLN A 7 -10.45 31.31 -31.12
N VAL A 8 -11.72 31.20 -30.75
CA VAL A 8 -12.18 30.93 -29.40
C VAL A 8 -13.07 29.70 -29.52
N ILE A 9 -12.62 28.58 -28.93
CA ILE A 9 -13.33 27.27 -28.87
C ILE A 9 -13.16 26.39 -30.12
N LEU A 10 -11.99 25.73 -30.25
CA LEU A 10 -11.81 24.34 -30.74
C LEU A 10 -10.34 24.06 -31.09
N VAL A 11 -9.45 23.95 -30.10
CA VAL A 11 -8.37 22.92 -30.07
C VAL A 11 -8.00 22.70 -28.60
N ARG A 12 -8.92 22.10 -27.83
CA ARG A 12 -8.58 21.36 -26.61
C ARG A 12 -8.19 19.95 -27.05
N THR A 13 -7.01 19.79 -27.63
CA THR A 13 -6.38 18.48 -27.81
C THR A 13 -4.89 18.67 -28.03
N LYS A 14 -4.09 17.93 -27.24
CA LYS A 14 -2.63 17.79 -27.31
C LYS A 14 -1.78 18.94 -26.76
N ILE A 15 -1.82 19.09 -25.43
CA ILE A 15 -0.61 19.42 -24.64
C ILE A 15 -0.44 18.30 -23.60
N VAL A 16 -0.05 17.13 -24.08
CA VAL A 16 0.66 16.12 -23.30
C VAL A 16 1.73 15.61 -24.26
N THR A 17 2.89 16.26 -24.22
CA THR A 17 4.07 15.81 -24.94
C THR A 17 5.28 16.24 -24.13
N THR A 18 5.75 15.27 -23.33
CA THR A 18 7.18 14.99 -23.18
C THR A 18 8.00 16.05 -22.43
N ILE A 19 7.99 15.98 -21.10
CA ILE A 19 9.19 16.32 -20.33
C ILE A 19 10.03 15.05 -20.31
N ALA A 20 10.87 14.93 -21.34
CA ALA A 20 11.94 13.96 -21.38
C ALA A 20 13.02 14.37 -20.39
N ILE A 21 13.34 13.42 -19.53
CA ILE A 21 14.58 13.23 -18.79
C ILE A 21 15.78 13.72 -19.61
N VAL A 22 16.37 14.86 -19.23
CA VAL A 22 17.81 15.14 -19.34
C VAL A 22 18.19 16.09 -18.20
N ALA A 23 18.10 15.62 -16.96
CA ALA A 23 18.92 16.20 -15.89
C ALA A 23 20.33 15.64 -16.08
N THR A 24 21.09 16.33 -16.91
CA THR A 24 22.49 16.03 -17.20
C THR A 24 23.23 15.92 -15.87
N ALA A 25 23.73 14.72 -15.59
CA ALA A 25 24.69 14.45 -14.55
C ALA A 25 25.88 15.43 -14.69
N LEU A 26 25.88 16.47 -13.87
CA LEU A 26 27.13 17.02 -13.36
C LEU A 26 27.38 16.32 -12.02
N LEU A 27 27.68 15.03 -12.11
CA LEU A 27 28.44 14.33 -11.09
C LEU A 27 29.81 15.01 -11.07
N LEU A 28 29.92 16.10 -10.32
CA LEU A 28 31.14 16.34 -9.58
C LEU A 28 31.25 15.14 -8.64
N VAL A 29 31.91 14.10 -9.14
CA VAL A 29 32.66 13.19 -8.29
C VAL A 29 33.69 14.08 -7.62
N VAL A 30 33.29 14.74 -6.54
CA VAL A 30 34.24 15.01 -5.48
C VAL A 30 34.57 13.60 -5.02
N PRO A 31 35.79 13.10 -5.23
CA PRO A 31 36.19 11.94 -4.45
C PRO A 31 35.94 12.37 -3.02
N VAL A 32 34.97 11.73 -2.35
CA VAL A 32 35.07 11.60 -0.90
C VAL A 32 36.35 10.81 -0.77
N ALA A 33 37.46 11.54 -0.66
CA ALA A 33 38.63 10.99 -0.06
C ALA A 33 38.08 10.46 1.26
N VAL A 34 38.04 9.13 1.40
CA VAL A 34 38.12 8.50 2.70
C VAL A 34 39.50 8.90 3.22
N GLY A 35 39.64 10.18 3.57
CA GLY A 35 40.61 10.59 4.52
C GLY A 35 40.12 9.94 5.78
N SER A 36 40.85 8.96 6.28
CA SER A 36 41.00 8.84 7.72
C SER A 36 41.12 10.28 8.22
N GLU A 37 40.11 10.77 8.93
CA GLU A 37 40.14 12.11 9.47
C GLU A 37 41.27 12.12 10.48
N TYR A 38 42.46 12.49 9.99
CA TYR A 38 43.67 12.58 10.78
C TYR A 38 43.46 13.81 11.65
N ILE A 39 42.87 13.58 12.82
CA ILE A 39 42.94 14.53 13.91
C ILE A 39 44.43 14.59 14.29
N PRO A 40 45.11 15.73 14.10
CA PRO A 40 46.50 15.84 14.52
C PRO A 40 46.59 15.51 16.02
N GLU A 41 47.60 14.70 16.40
CA GLU A 41 47.93 14.25 17.77
C GLU A 41 48.14 15.38 18.81
N SER A 42 47.82 16.63 18.48
CA SER A 42 48.14 17.82 19.27
C SER A 42 46.94 18.69 19.65
N TYR A 43 45.70 18.20 19.56
CA TYR A 43 44.53 18.92 20.08
C TYR A 43 43.90 18.20 21.28
N THR A 44 44.70 17.99 22.33
CA THR A 44 44.22 17.50 23.63
C THR A 44 43.60 18.65 24.41
N ARG A 45 42.30 18.54 24.75
CA ARG A 45 41.64 19.50 25.66
C ARG A 45 41.89 19.17 27.13
N SER A 46 42.29 17.94 27.43
CA SER A 46 42.43 17.41 28.78
C SER A 46 43.31 16.15 28.80
N THR A 47 43.39 15.47 29.95
CA THR A 47 44.19 14.25 30.13
C THR A 47 43.44 13.03 29.62
N ASN A 48 44.14 12.18 28.84
CA ASN A 48 43.66 10.88 28.37
C ASN A 48 44.32 9.79 29.22
N TYR A 49 43.59 9.10 30.11
CA TYR A 49 44.16 8.03 30.94
C TYR A 49 43.97 6.65 30.33
N TYR A 50 42.87 6.43 29.60
CA TYR A 50 42.53 5.16 28.97
C TYR A 50 42.20 5.34 27.50
N ASP A 51 42.59 4.33 26.71
CA ASP A 51 42.06 4.07 25.38
C ASP A 51 41.13 2.85 25.45
N VAL A 52 39.84 3.09 25.65
CA VAL A 52 38.81 2.04 25.53
C VAL A 52 38.40 1.89 24.08
N THR A 53 38.35 0.64 23.61
CA THR A 53 37.88 0.28 22.28
C THR A 53 36.62 -0.58 22.38
N GLY A 54 35.55 -0.09 21.75
CA GLY A 54 34.21 -0.65 21.77
C GLY A 54 33.29 0.23 20.94
N GLU A 55 32.23 -0.35 20.40
CA GLU A 55 31.24 0.36 19.60
C GLU A 55 29.87 -0.32 19.76
N PRO A 56 28.76 0.41 19.53
CA PRO A 56 27.44 -0.19 19.43
C PRO A 56 27.35 -1.07 18.18
N TYR A 57 26.42 -2.02 18.19
CA TYR A 57 26.09 -2.80 17.00
C TYR A 57 24.62 -3.19 17.07
N LEU A 58 23.75 -2.50 16.34
CA LEU A 58 22.31 -2.74 16.40
C LEU A 58 21.90 -3.75 15.32
N ILE A 59 20.93 -4.59 15.67
CA ILE A 59 20.26 -5.46 14.70
C ILE A 59 18.77 -5.16 14.77
N ALA A 60 18.21 -4.69 13.67
CA ALA A 60 16.77 -4.47 13.54
C ALA A 60 16.06 -5.75 13.08
N THR A 61 14.97 -6.11 13.75
CA THR A 61 14.14 -7.28 13.41
C THR A 61 12.67 -6.91 13.50
N LEU A 62 11.89 -7.31 12.50
CA LEU A 62 10.43 -7.21 12.52
C LEU A 62 9.85 -8.24 13.50
N VAL A 63 8.94 -7.79 14.36
CA VAL A 63 8.24 -8.64 15.33
C VAL A 63 6.77 -8.70 14.94
N GLY A 64 6.23 -9.92 14.93
CA GLY A 64 4.81 -10.16 14.64
C GLY A 64 4.57 -10.64 13.22
N ASP A 65 3.41 -10.27 12.69
CA ASP A 65 2.97 -10.65 11.35
C ASP A 65 3.65 -9.78 10.29
N CYS A 66 3.85 -10.38 9.12
CA CYS A 66 4.35 -9.70 7.92
C CYS A 66 3.43 -9.89 6.73
N GLU A 67 2.32 -10.62 6.87
CA GLU A 67 1.30 -10.83 5.84
C GLU A 67 0.14 -9.87 6.06
N PHE A 68 -0.28 -9.17 4.99
CA PHE A 68 -1.30 -8.13 5.04
C PHE A 68 -2.24 -8.20 3.83
N CYS A 69 -3.48 -7.78 4.06
CA CYS A 69 -4.49 -7.59 3.02
C CYS A 69 -4.39 -6.21 2.37
N ARG A 70 -4.99 -6.04 1.19
CA ARG A 70 -5.13 -4.73 0.56
C ARG A 70 -6.01 -3.80 1.40
N GLY A 71 -5.67 -2.51 1.44
CA GLY A 71 -6.39 -1.52 2.23
C GLY A 71 -6.25 -1.67 3.75
N GLU A 72 -5.38 -2.59 4.23
CA GLU A 72 -5.21 -2.84 5.66
C GLU A 72 -4.39 -1.74 6.34
N ASP A 73 -4.87 -1.27 7.49
CA ASP A 73 -4.10 -0.44 8.43
C ASP A 73 -3.42 -1.33 9.48
N ALA A 74 -2.09 -1.27 9.55
CA ALA A 74 -1.30 -2.06 10.48
C ALA A 74 -0.20 -1.24 11.18
N VAL A 75 0.48 -1.84 12.16
CA VAL A 75 1.64 -1.24 12.82
C VAL A 75 2.78 -2.23 12.80
N LEU A 76 3.85 -1.90 12.07
CA LEU A 76 5.08 -2.67 12.08
C LEU A 76 5.87 -2.37 13.36
N GLU A 77 6.11 -3.40 14.17
CA GLU A 77 6.95 -3.30 15.36
C GLU A 77 8.36 -3.81 15.05
N ILE A 78 9.33 -2.89 15.04
CA ILE A 78 10.73 -3.20 14.79
C ILE A 78 11.48 -3.15 16.13
N THR A 79 12.10 -4.27 16.50
CA THR A 79 12.99 -4.33 17.66
C THR A 79 14.43 -4.17 17.22
N LEU A 80 15.14 -3.24 17.84
CA LEU A 80 16.58 -3.04 17.69
C LEU A 80 17.29 -3.63 18.89
N GLN A 81 18.14 -4.63 18.67
CA GLN A 81 18.96 -5.21 19.74
C GLN A 81 20.40 -4.75 19.61
N ASN A 82 20.97 -4.19 20.68
CA ASN A 82 22.36 -3.77 20.70
C ASN A 82 23.27 -4.93 21.15
N TYR A 83 24.07 -5.44 20.22
CA TYR A 83 25.12 -6.44 20.42
C TYR A 83 26.51 -5.83 20.56
N GLY A 84 26.60 -4.50 20.61
CA GLY A 84 27.84 -3.78 20.86
C GLY A 84 28.51 -4.20 22.15
N ALA A 85 29.83 -4.05 22.19
CA ALA A 85 30.62 -4.44 23.34
C ALA A 85 31.94 -3.67 23.43
N ILE A 86 32.46 -3.58 24.63
CA ILE A 86 33.85 -3.18 24.87
C ILE A 86 34.76 -4.38 24.68
N TYR A 87 35.72 -4.29 23.77
CA TYR A 87 36.64 -5.38 23.45
C TYR A 87 38.08 -5.13 23.90
N ARG A 88 38.45 -3.88 24.20
CA ARG A 88 39.78 -3.56 24.75
C ARG A 88 39.74 -2.37 25.69
N ILE A 89 40.50 -2.45 26.76
CA ILE A 89 40.80 -1.34 27.67
C ILE A 89 42.33 -1.29 27.77
N LYS A 90 42.94 -0.14 27.46
CA LYS A 90 44.39 0.06 27.53
C LYS A 90 44.65 1.35 28.30
N GLY A 91 45.56 1.32 29.27
CA GLY A 91 46.04 2.57 29.89
C GLY A 91 46.93 3.35 28.92
N ASP A 92 46.69 4.65 28.79
CA ASP A 92 47.45 5.56 27.94
C ASP A 92 48.41 6.42 28.77
N LYS A 93 47.92 7.03 29.86
CA LYS A 93 48.77 7.75 30.83
C LYS A 93 49.27 6.83 31.94
N TYR A 94 50.59 6.85 32.18
CA TYR A 94 51.19 6.23 33.36
C TYR A 94 51.11 7.19 34.55
N LEU A 95 50.67 6.68 35.71
CA LEU A 95 50.58 7.44 36.96
C LEU A 95 51.74 7.06 37.89
N ASP A 96 52.54 8.05 38.30
CA ASP A 96 53.66 7.85 39.21
C ASP A 96 53.20 8.10 40.66
N SER A 97 53.24 7.04 41.49
CA SER A 97 52.85 7.10 42.91
C SER A 97 53.68 8.05 43.78
N SER A 98 54.76 8.62 43.25
CA SER A 98 55.58 9.62 43.93
C SER A 98 55.16 11.07 43.66
N GLU A 99 54.22 11.30 42.72
CA GLU A 99 53.67 12.62 42.42
C GLU A 99 52.65 13.06 43.49
N GLU A 100 52.62 14.35 43.81
CA GLU A 100 51.78 14.91 44.88
C GLU A 100 50.27 14.83 44.56
N ASP A 101 49.92 14.78 43.27
CA ASP A 101 48.55 14.70 42.74
C ASP A 101 48.14 13.27 42.34
N TYR A 102 48.94 12.26 42.70
CA TYR A 102 48.67 10.86 42.32
C TYR A 102 47.27 10.37 42.70
N ASP A 103 46.79 10.70 43.90
CA ASP A 103 45.46 10.30 44.37
C ASP A 103 44.34 10.96 43.55
N ASP A 104 44.52 12.23 43.18
CA ASP A 104 43.56 12.99 42.39
C ASP A 104 43.52 12.45 40.94
N GLU A 105 44.68 12.26 40.34
CA GLU A 105 44.83 11.70 38.99
C GLU A 105 44.26 10.27 38.91
N THR A 106 44.38 9.47 39.97
CA THR A 106 43.77 8.13 40.05
C THR A 106 42.24 8.22 40.04
N LEU A 107 41.66 9.19 40.73
CA LEU A 107 40.20 9.40 40.73
C LEU A 107 39.70 9.92 39.38
N LEU A 108 40.42 10.86 38.76
CA LEU A 108 40.08 11.36 37.42
C LEU A 108 40.19 10.26 36.35
N ALA A 109 41.21 9.40 36.44
CA ALA A 109 41.35 8.21 35.59
C ALA A 109 40.16 7.26 35.76
N ALA A 110 39.69 7.05 37.00
CA ALA A 110 38.50 6.22 37.25
C ALA A 110 37.22 6.87 36.68
N THR A 111 37.09 8.20 36.75
CA THR A 111 36.00 8.94 36.11
C THR A 111 36.00 8.74 34.60
N GLU A 112 37.14 8.93 33.95
CA GLU A 112 37.27 8.74 32.51
C GLU A 112 36.90 7.31 32.11
N LEU A 113 37.47 6.29 32.78
CA LEU A 113 37.17 4.90 32.48
C LEU A 113 35.68 4.58 32.62
N ALA A 114 35.02 5.10 33.67
CA ALA A 114 33.60 4.87 33.92
C ALA A 114 32.72 5.41 32.78
N THR A 115 33.13 6.51 32.13
CA THR A 115 32.44 7.06 30.97
C THR A 115 32.85 6.37 29.68
N GLU A 116 34.13 6.02 29.49
CA GLU A 116 34.60 5.35 28.28
C GLU A 116 34.06 3.93 28.09
N ILE A 117 33.70 3.23 29.17
CA ILE A 117 33.05 1.92 29.04
C ILE A 117 31.60 2.01 28.52
N GLU A 118 31.03 3.20 28.41
CA GLU A 118 29.73 3.46 27.80
C GLU A 118 29.81 3.56 26.27
N LYS A 119 31.00 3.48 25.65
CA LYS A 119 31.21 3.54 24.18
C LYS A 119 30.36 2.55 23.37
N SER A 120 29.93 1.44 23.98
CA SER A 120 29.04 0.46 23.34
C SER A 120 27.54 0.81 23.44
N CYS A 121 27.17 1.92 24.09
CA CYS A 121 25.81 2.45 24.10
C CYS A 121 25.53 3.22 22.81
N ALA A 122 24.36 2.99 22.21
CA ALA A 122 23.86 3.81 21.11
C ALA A 122 22.89 4.86 21.68
N ASP A 123 23.20 6.14 21.51
CA ASP A 123 22.41 7.26 22.00
C ASP A 123 21.73 8.01 20.83
N HIS A 124 20.62 8.68 21.11
CA HIS A 124 19.82 9.42 20.11
C HIS A 124 19.56 8.62 18.83
N VAL A 125 19.11 7.38 19.01
CA VAL A 125 18.91 6.43 17.92
C VAL A 125 17.70 6.86 17.09
N ASN A 126 17.94 7.24 15.83
CA ASN A 126 16.93 7.56 14.84
C ASN A 126 16.77 6.37 13.89
N VAL A 127 15.58 5.81 13.85
CA VAL A 127 15.22 4.67 12.99
C VAL A 127 14.31 5.18 11.89
N VAL A 128 14.78 5.07 10.65
CA VAL A 128 14.04 5.49 9.45
C VAL A 128 13.59 4.24 8.70
N LEU A 129 12.29 4.14 8.41
CA LEU A 129 11.72 3.07 7.58
C LEU A 129 11.36 3.63 6.20
N SER A 130 11.86 2.99 5.15
CA SER A 130 11.61 3.38 3.77
C SER A 130 10.99 2.23 2.97
N ALA A 131 9.98 2.55 2.18
CA ALA A 131 9.16 1.62 1.42
C ALA A 131 9.30 1.83 -0.10
N ASP A 132 10.53 2.01 -0.58
CA ASP A 132 10.78 2.39 -1.98
C ASP A 132 10.24 1.35 -2.97
N GLY A 133 9.15 1.71 -3.67
CA GLY A 133 8.52 0.86 -4.68
C GLY A 133 7.62 -0.24 -4.12
N ALA A 134 7.37 -0.28 -2.81
CA ALA A 134 6.36 -1.11 -2.20
C ALA A 134 5.00 -0.38 -2.20
N PRO A 135 3.87 -1.09 -2.40
CA PRO A 135 2.53 -0.51 -2.39
C PRO A 135 2.01 -0.33 -0.95
N VAL A 136 2.77 0.43 -0.16
CA VAL A 136 2.51 0.69 1.25
C VAL A 136 2.88 2.12 1.60
N ASP A 137 1.96 2.80 2.26
CA ASP A 137 2.17 4.12 2.85
C ASP A 137 2.67 3.98 4.29
N VAL A 138 3.88 4.47 4.55
CA VAL A 138 4.41 4.58 5.92
C VAL A 138 3.97 5.93 6.49
N ILE A 139 3.02 5.90 7.43
CA ILE A 139 2.38 7.11 7.96
C ILE A 139 3.35 7.94 8.80
N ILE A 140 4.21 7.26 9.56
CA ILE A 140 5.31 7.86 10.31
C ILE A 140 6.56 7.06 9.99
N ASP A 141 7.50 7.68 9.28
CA ASP A 141 8.69 7.06 8.70
C ASP A 141 9.94 7.17 9.60
N VAL A 142 9.92 8.03 10.62
CA VAL A 142 11.03 8.20 11.57
C VAL A 142 10.55 7.95 13.01
N GLN A 143 11.32 7.15 13.75
CA GLN A 143 11.13 6.91 15.18
C GLN A 143 12.44 7.17 15.93
N GLU A 144 12.34 7.84 17.08
CA GLU A 144 13.48 8.17 17.93
C GLU A 144 13.46 7.31 19.21
N ILE A 145 14.62 6.78 19.58
CA ILE A 145 14.85 6.05 20.83
C ILE A 145 16.01 6.74 21.55
N GLU A 146 15.78 7.14 22.80
CA GLU A 146 16.73 7.94 23.58
C GLU A 146 18.11 7.27 23.68
N SER A 147 18.14 6.00 24.08
CA SER A 147 19.36 5.20 24.08
C SER A 147 19.07 3.70 24.12
N ILE A 148 20.04 2.91 23.66
CA ILE A 148 20.03 1.45 23.73
C ILE A 148 21.39 0.99 24.24
N GLU A 149 21.46 0.65 25.53
CA GLU A 149 22.67 0.10 26.14
C GLU A 149 23.05 -1.25 25.52
N ALA A 150 24.33 -1.62 25.62
CA ALA A 150 24.82 -2.93 25.19
C ALA A 150 24.03 -4.07 25.85
N GLY A 151 23.57 -5.03 25.05
CA GLY A 151 22.76 -6.16 25.46
C GLY A 151 21.28 -5.84 25.71
N LYS A 152 20.83 -4.60 25.49
CA LYS A 152 19.42 -4.19 25.61
C LYS A 152 18.73 -4.11 24.25
N THR A 153 17.43 -3.88 24.30
CA THR A 153 16.59 -3.68 23.13
C THR A 153 15.84 -2.35 23.20
N GLY A 154 15.70 -1.70 22.05
CA GLY A 154 14.76 -0.62 21.81
C GLY A 154 13.68 -1.06 20.82
N THR A 155 12.53 -0.42 20.85
CA THR A 155 11.40 -0.74 19.97
C THR A 155 10.92 0.50 19.25
N ALA A 156 10.80 0.40 17.93
CA ALA A 156 10.26 1.43 17.05
C ALA A 156 8.96 0.91 16.41
N ARG A 157 7.94 1.77 16.31
CA ARG A 157 6.62 1.41 15.79
C ARG A 157 6.25 2.28 14.61
N PHE A 158 5.96 1.65 13.48
CA PHE A 158 5.66 2.32 12.22
C PHE A 158 4.23 1.98 11.79
N PRO A 159 3.27 2.89 11.97
CA PRO A 159 1.94 2.72 11.42
C PRO A 159 2.00 2.79 9.90
N ILE A 160 1.36 1.82 9.24
CA ILE A 160 1.35 1.66 7.78
C ILE A 160 -0.07 1.47 7.27
N HIS A 161 -0.27 1.77 5.98
CA HIS A 161 -1.47 1.48 5.21
C HIS A 161 -1.08 0.76 3.91
N ILE A 162 -1.61 -0.42 3.65
CA ILE A 162 -1.40 -1.13 2.38
C ILE A 162 -2.35 -0.55 1.33
N ASP A 163 -1.85 -0.25 0.13
CA ASP A 163 -2.70 0.34 -0.93
C ASP A 163 -3.90 -0.58 -1.27
N ASP A 164 -5.06 0.03 -1.54
CA ASP A 164 -6.28 -0.69 -1.93
C ASP A 164 -6.09 -1.53 -3.22
N ASP A 165 -5.19 -1.10 -4.12
CA ASP A 165 -4.85 -1.78 -5.37
C ASP A 165 -3.46 -2.44 -5.35
N ALA A 166 -2.90 -2.65 -4.16
CA ALA A 166 -1.58 -3.25 -3.96
C ALA A 166 -1.48 -4.63 -4.66
N PRO A 167 -0.57 -4.82 -5.63
CA PRO A 167 -0.38 -6.13 -6.22
C PRO A 167 0.08 -7.15 -5.18
N ALA A 168 -0.40 -8.38 -5.26
CA ALA A 168 0.06 -9.42 -4.35
C ALA A 168 1.55 -9.72 -4.56
N GLY A 169 2.29 -9.91 -3.47
CA GLY A 169 3.74 -10.15 -3.56
C GLY A 169 4.51 -9.88 -2.27
N THR A 170 5.82 -10.04 -2.36
CA THR A 170 6.75 -9.77 -1.26
C THR A 170 7.51 -8.49 -1.53
N TYR A 171 7.47 -7.57 -0.59
CA TYR A 171 8.05 -6.24 -0.71
C TYR A 171 9.13 -6.01 0.35
N PRO A 172 10.38 -5.77 -0.04
CA PRO A 172 11.42 -5.41 0.91
C PRO A 172 11.23 -3.96 1.37
N LEU A 173 11.31 -3.73 2.67
CA LEU A 173 11.39 -2.40 3.27
C LEU A 173 12.77 -2.20 3.87
N HIS A 174 13.31 -1.00 3.74
CA HIS A 174 14.66 -0.67 4.19
C HIS A 174 14.59 0.09 5.51
N ILE A 175 15.45 -0.31 6.45
CA ILE A 175 15.58 0.35 7.75
C ILE A 175 16.98 0.96 7.78
N GLU A 176 17.06 2.27 7.92
CA GLU A 176 18.30 3.00 8.19
C GLU A 176 18.28 3.44 9.65
N THR A 177 19.27 3.03 10.42
CA THR A 177 19.41 3.41 11.82
C THR A 177 20.64 4.28 11.98
N CYS A 178 20.43 5.53 12.36
CA CYS A 178 21.50 6.46 12.72
C CYS A 178 21.54 6.63 14.24
N TYR A 179 22.72 6.61 14.84
CA TYR A 179 22.87 6.81 16.29
C TYR A 179 24.17 7.52 16.60
N ASP A 180 24.21 8.25 17.70
CA ASP A 180 25.44 8.81 18.25
C ASP A 180 26.06 7.83 19.25
N HIS A 181 27.37 7.84 19.35
CA HIS A 181 28.07 7.16 20.42
C HIS A 181 29.39 7.87 20.75
N ILE A 182 29.90 7.56 21.93
CA ILE A 182 31.18 8.08 22.40
C ILE A 182 32.30 7.46 21.56
N GLN A 183 33.14 8.30 20.97
CA GLN A 183 34.39 7.90 20.32
C GLN A 183 35.56 7.98 21.31
N ASN A 184 35.61 9.06 22.09
CA ASN A 184 36.64 9.29 23.11
C ASN A 184 36.14 10.15 24.26
N VAL A 185 36.70 9.91 25.46
CA VAL A 185 36.52 10.77 26.63
C VAL A 185 37.89 11.18 27.13
N GLN A 186 38.03 12.43 27.56
CA GLN A 186 39.19 12.89 28.31
C GLN A 186 38.74 13.70 29.51
N VAL A 187 39.50 13.69 30.60
CA VAL A 187 39.10 14.33 31.86
C VAL A 187 40.16 15.31 32.35
N SER A 188 39.71 16.41 32.96
CA SER A 188 40.54 17.42 33.63
C SER A 188 39.83 17.97 34.87
N GLY A 189 40.38 19.01 35.50
CA GLY A 189 39.78 19.63 36.69
C GLY A 189 40.27 18.97 37.98
N THR A 190 39.38 18.82 38.96
CA THR A 190 39.68 18.15 40.24
C THR A 190 38.71 16.99 40.47
N PRO A 191 39.02 16.00 41.31
CA PRO A 191 38.11 14.87 41.56
C PRO A 191 36.72 15.29 42.06
N ASP A 192 36.63 16.38 42.82
CA ASP A 192 35.35 16.94 43.29
C ASP A 192 34.55 17.64 42.18
N LYS A 193 35.23 18.09 41.12
CA LYS A 193 34.67 18.85 39.98
C LYS A 193 35.40 18.45 38.69
N PRO A 194 35.19 17.22 38.20
CA PRO A 194 35.84 16.77 36.99
C PRO A 194 35.21 17.47 35.78
N ASP A 195 36.06 18.00 34.90
CA ASP A 195 35.68 18.54 33.61
C ASP A 195 35.87 17.45 32.55
N ILE A 196 34.76 16.86 32.10
CA ILE A 196 34.72 15.74 31.15
C ILE A 196 34.52 16.28 29.72
N ASN A 197 35.43 15.95 28.83
CA ASN A 197 35.37 16.30 27.41
C ASN A 197 34.99 15.06 26.59
N TYR A 198 33.90 15.19 25.82
CA TYR A 198 33.38 14.13 24.96
C TYR A 198 33.70 14.41 23.49
N TRP A 199 34.14 13.37 22.78
CA TRP A 199 34.13 13.30 21.34
C TRP A 199 33.12 12.24 20.93
N ASN A 200 32.02 12.68 20.33
CA ASN A 200 30.97 11.81 19.83
C ASN A 200 31.10 11.68 18.31
N THR A 201 30.71 10.52 17.80
CA THR A 201 30.60 10.25 16.37
C THR A 201 29.28 9.56 16.10
N THR A 202 28.82 9.64 14.85
CA THR A 202 27.57 9.00 14.42
C THR A 202 27.88 7.66 13.73
N GLY A 203 27.14 6.62 14.09
CA GLY A 203 27.10 5.32 13.41
C GLY A 203 25.85 5.21 12.55
N VAL A 204 25.94 4.40 11.48
CA VAL A 204 24.82 4.12 10.57
C VAL A 204 24.77 2.63 10.28
N GLU A 205 23.59 2.04 10.42
CA GLU A 205 23.34 0.63 10.14
C GLU A 205 22.09 0.43 9.31
N ASN A 206 22.22 -0.38 8.26
CA ASN A 206 21.17 -0.61 7.30
C ASN A 206 20.68 -2.05 7.37
N HIS A 207 19.38 -2.22 7.49
CA HIS A 207 18.71 -3.50 7.55
C HIS A 207 17.59 -3.55 6.50
N THR A 208 17.10 -4.75 6.23
CA THR A 208 15.96 -4.96 5.33
C THR A 208 15.02 -5.95 5.98
N ILE A 209 13.75 -5.58 6.04
CA ILE A 209 12.66 -6.46 6.42
C ILE A 209 11.79 -6.71 5.19
N VAL A 210 10.90 -7.69 5.28
CA VAL A 210 9.96 -7.99 4.21
C VAL A 210 8.55 -7.92 4.75
N ILE A 211 7.65 -7.37 3.95
CA ILE A 211 6.21 -7.53 4.11
C ILE A 211 5.66 -8.31 2.91
N ILE A 212 4.52 -8.93 3.08
CA ILE A 212 3.84 -9.74 2.08
C ILE A 212 2.42 -9.19 1.95
N VAL A 213 2.06 -8.77 0.74
CA VAL A 213 0.67 -8.50 0.40
C VAL A 213 0.08 -9.82 -0.09
N GLU A 214 -0.93 -10.30 0.61
CA GLU A 214 -1.59 -11.56 0.30
C GLU A 214 -2.25 -11.51 -1.08
N LYS A 215 -2.44 -12.69 -1.67
CA LYS A 215 -3.26 -12.80 -2.87
C LYS A 215 -4.71 -12.76 -2.45
N GLU A 216 -5.54 -12.23 -3.33
CA GLU A 216 -6.98 -12.26 -3.14
C GLU A 216 -7.71 -12.51 -4.46
N SER A 217 -8.97 -12.90 -4.36
CA SER A 217 -9.88 -12.87 -5.50
C SER A 217 -10.61 -11.54 -5.50
N ASP A 218 -10.48 -10.80 -6.59
CA ASP A 218 -11.19 -9.55 -6.81
C ASP A 218 -12.03 -9.61 -8.10
N PHE A 219 -13.08 -8.81 -8.19
CA PHE A 219 -14.04 -8.88 -9.29
C PHE A 219 -14.46 -7.52 -9.81
N GLU A 220 -14.46 -7.40 -11.13
CA GLU A 220 -15.03 -6.25 -11.83
C GLU A 220 -16.17 -6.66 -12.78
N VAL A 221 -17.15 -5.76 -12.94
CA VAL A 221 -18.18 -5.90 -13.97
C VAL A 221 -17.67 -5.31 -15.27
N THR A 222 -17.53 -6.15 -16.28
CA THR A 222 -17.02 -5.75 -17.62
C THR A 222 -18.13 -5.60 -18.65
N GLY A 223 -19.34 -6.10 -18.37
CA GLY A 223 -20.47 -6.00 -19.28
C GLY A 223 -21.84 -6.14 -18.62
N VAL A 224 -22.79 -5.32 -19.06
CA VAL A 224 -24.19 -5.37 -18.62
C VAL A 224 -25.11 -5.33 -19.83
N VAL A 225 -25.97 -6.34 -19.97
CA VAL A 225 -26.99 -6.40 -21.02
C VAL A 225 -28.36 -6.58 -20.38
N SER A 226 -29.25 -5.61 -20.55
CA SER A 226 -30.58 -5.60 -19.94
C SER A 226 -31.71 -5.46 -20.95
N GLY A 227 -32.73 -6.31 -20.84
CA GLY A 227 -33.96 -6.25 -21.64
C GLY A 227 -35.19 -5.72 -20.89
N MET A 228 -35.02 -4.73 -20.00
CA MET A 228 -36.09 -4.28 -19.09
C MET A 228 -37.09 -3.35 -19.78
N GLN A 229 -38.37 -3.53 -19.46
CA GLN A 229 -39.47 -2.66 -19.90
C GLN A 229 -40.36 -2.30 -18.71
N VAL A 230 -40.90 -1.08 -18.70
CA VAL A 230 -41.84 -0.64 -17.65
C VAL A 230 -42.98 -1.65 -17.47
N GLY A 231 -43.17 -2.13 -16.23
CA GLY A 231 -44.20 -3.10 -15.88
C GLY A 231 -44.01 -4.51 -16.47
N GLY A 232 -42.84 -4.83 -17.00
CA GLY A 232 -42.50 -6.12 -17.61
C GLY A 232 -41.45 -6.89 -16.81
N THR A 233 -41.22 -8.15 -17.20
CA THR A 233 -40.14 -8.99 -16.68
C THR A 233 -39.13 -9.23 -17.80
N GLY A 234 -37.85 -9.02 -17.50
CA GLY A 234 -36.75 -9.20 -18.45
C GLY A 234 -35.59 -9.99 -17.85
N PHE A 235 -34.57 -10.23 -18.67
CA PHE A 235 -33.29 -10.77 -18.23
C PHE A 235 -32.27 -9.64 -18.09
N LEU A 236 -31.50 -9.72 -17.01
CA LEU A 236 -30.33 -8.90 -16.72
C LEU A 236 -29.12 -9.84 -16.76
N ASN A 237 -28.29 -9.67 -17.79
CA ASN A 237 -27.05 -10.42 -17.93
C ASN A 237 -25.89 -9.55 -17.46
N VAL A 238 -25.13 -10.02 -16.49
CA VAL A 238 -23.97 -9.32 -15.93
C VAL A 238 -22.74 -10.18 -16.13
N THR A 239 -21.73 -9.65 -16.79
CA THR A 239 -20.45 -10.32 -17.02
C THR A 239 -19.43 -9.79 -16.02
N TYR A 240 -18.88 -10.72 -15.24
CA TYR A 240 -17.83 -10.46 -14.25
C TYR A 240 -16.50 -10.98 -14.77
N GLN A 241 -15.43 -10.31 -14.40
CA GLN A 241 -14.05 -10.77 -14.57
C GLN A 241 -13.42 -10.92 -13.20
N ASN A 242 -12.71 -12.02 -12.95
CA ASN A 242 -11.82 -12.11 -11.80
C ASN A 242 -10.54 -11.31 -12.11
N THR A 243 -10.34 -10.19 -11.44
CA THR A 243 -9.19 -9.29 -11.58
C THR A 243 -8.07 -9.60 -10.60
N GLY A 244 -8.36 -10.35 -9.54
CA GLY A 244 -7.38 -10.79 -8.55
C GLY A 244 -6.50 -11.95 -9.02
N GLU A 245 -5.63 -12.40 -8.12
CA GLU A 245 -4.60 -13.41 -8.35
C GLU A 245 -5.00 -14.80 -7.87
N GLU A 246 -6.09 -14.92 -7.13
CA GLU A 246 -6.60 -16.20 -6.61
C GLU A 246 -7.75 -16.78 -7.43
N THR A 247 -7.89 -18.11 -7.34
CA THR A 247 -9.04 -18.81 -7.90
C THR A 247 -10.22 -18.82 -6.95
N ALA A 248 -11.29 -18.11 -7.32
CA ALA A 248 -12.53 -18.16 -6.58
C ALA A 248 -13.33 -19.43 -6.89
N THR A 249 -13.68 -20.21 -5.87
CA THR A 249 -14.48 -21.44 -6.01
C THR A 249 -15.88 -21.30 -5.39
N ASP A 250 -16.83 -22.14 -5.81
CA ASP A 250 -18.24 -22.07 -5.40
C ASP A 250 -18.86 -20.65 -5.50
N ALA A 251 -18.45 -19.89 -6.52
CA ALA A 251 -18.88 -18.53 -6.75
C ALA A 251 -20.37 -18.48 -7.06
N ILE A 252 -21.08 -17.58 -6.37
CA ILE A 252 -22.50 -17.29 -6.53
C ILE A 252 -22.67 -15.78 -6.66
N ALA A 253 -23.03 -15.31 -7.84
CA ALA A 253 -23.36 -13.91 -8.07
C ALA A 253 -24.74 -13.60 -7.50
N ARG A 254 -24.89 -12.39 -6.95
CA ARG A 254 -26.13 -11.89 -6.39
C ARG A 254 -26.43 -10.47 -6.85
N VAL A 255 -27.71 -10.18 -7.04
CA VAL A 255 -28.20 -8.81 -7.28
C VAL A 255 -29.14 -8.40 -6.16
N SER A 256 -29.02 -7.14 -5.74
CA SER A 256 -29.86 -6.59 -4.67
C SER A 256 -31.21 -6.11 -5.22
N ASP A 257 -32.27 -6.35 -4.45
CA ASP A 257 -33.58 -5.77 -4.73
C ASP A 257 -33.52 -4.25 -4.50
N MET A 258 -33.94 -3.47 -5.50
CA MET A 258 -33.97 -2.01 -5.41
C MET A 258 -35.04 -1.46 -6.32
N LEU A 259 -35.91 -0.57 -5.82
CA LEU A 259 -36.96 0.05 -6.64
C LEU A 259 -36.35 0.75 -7.88
N PRO A 260 -36.91 0.54 -9.08
CA PRO A 260 -38.20 -0.10 -9.39
C PRO A 260 -38.10 -1.60 -9.72
N PHE A 261 -36.99 -2.25 -9.40
CA PHE A 261 -36.73 -3.64 -9.71
C PHE A 261 -37.09 -4.56 -8.54
N THR A 262 -37.57 -5.74 -8.89
CA THR A 262 -37.73 -6.88 -7.99
C THR A 262 -37.10 -8.08 -8.67
N ALA A 263 -36.05 -8.63 -8.09
CA ALA A 263 -35.38 -9.81 -8.59
C ALA A 263 -36.28 -11.03 -8.37
N VAL A 264 -36.72 -11.64 -9.48
CA VAL A 264 -37.42 -12.93 -9.46
C VAL A 264 -36.43 -14.06 -9.19
N THR A 265 -35.20 -13.90 -9.69
CA THR A 265 -34.04 -14.74 -9.38
C THR A 265 -32.90 -13.81 -9.03
N ASN A 266 -32.53 -13.78 -7.76
CA ASN A 266 -31.53 -12.86 -7.21
C ASN A 266 -30.15 -13.49 -7.02
N GLN A 267 -29.99 -14.78 -7.33
CA GLN A 267 -28.72 -15.50 -7.20
C GLN A 267 -28.50 -16.43 -8.39
N GLU A 268 -27.25 -16.55 -8.81
CA GLU A 268 -26.84 -17.52 -9.83
C GLU A 268 -25.48 -18.10 -9.50
N ARG A 269 -25.34 -19.42 -9.66
CA ARG A 269 -24.09 -20.12 -9.39
C ARG A 269 -23.19 -20.03 -10.61
N LEU A 270 -22.01 -19.45 -10.44
CA LEU A 270 -20.98 -19.29 -11.46
C LEU A 270 -19.98 -20.45 -11.45
N GLY A 271 -19.76 -21.08 -10.29
CA GLY A 271 -18.85 -22.22 -10.15
C GLY A 271 -17.45 -21.78 -9.76
N THR A 272 -16.44 -22.17 -10.53
CA THR A 272 -15.04 -21.74 -10.31
C THR A 272 -14.71 -20.64 -11.31
N ILE A 273 -14.04 -19.59 -10.86
CA ILE A 273 -13.61 -18.45 -11.67
C ILE A 273 -12.11 -18.25 -11.44
N VAL A 274 -11.29 -18.63 -12.42
CA VAL A 274 -9.83 -18.46 -12.30
C VAL A 274 -9.41 -17.00 -12.58
N PRO A 275 -8.21 -16.56 -12.16
CA PRO A 275 -7.68 -15.24 -12.48
C PRO A 275 -7.79 -14.90 -13.97
N GLY A 276 -8.37 -13.74 -14.29
CA GLY A 276 -8.60 -13.24 -15.64
C GLY A 276 -9.77 -13.88 -16.40
N GLU A 277 -10.51 -14.83 -15.82
CA GLU A 277 -11.66 -15.46 -16.46
C GLU A 277 -12.90 -14.55 -16.45
N PHE A 278 -13.68 -14.60 -17.55
CA PHE A 278 -14.95 -13.89 -17.68
C PHE A 278 -16.12 -14.86 -17.55
N VAL A 279 -17.06 -14.58 -16.64
CA VAL A 279 -18.27 -15.40 -16.44
C VAL A 279 -19.51 -14.52 -16.40
N THR A 280 -20.61 -14.98 -17.01
CA THR A 280 -21.86 -14.21 -17.09
C THR A 280 -22.95 -14.83 -16.23
N ALA A 281 -23.56 -14.03 -15.36
CA ALA A 281 -24.79 -14.36 -14.64
C ALA A 281 -26.03 -13.86 -15.39
N HIS A 282 -27.14 -14.57 -15.26
CA HIS A 282 -28.44 -14.36 -15.91
C HIS A 282 -29.58 -14.20 -14.89
N PHE A 283 -29.76 -12.98 -14.39
CA PHE A 283 -30.83 -12.67 -13.44
C PHE A 283 -32.17 -12.42 -14.14
N ARG A 284 -33.26 -12.89 -13.56
CA ARG A 284 -34.62 -12.54 -13.99
C ARG A 284 -35.16 -11.43 -13.09
N VAL A 285 -35.50 -10.29 -13.67
CA VAL A 285 -35.89 -9.09 -12.92
C VAL A 285 -37.24 -8.58 -13.43
N SER A 286 -38.13 -8.24 -12.50
CA SER A 286 -39.41 -7.58 -12.78
C SER A 286 -39.27 -6.08 -12.54
N THR A 287 -39.82 -5.27 -13.44
CA THR A 287 -39.82 -3.80 -13.33
C THR A 287 -41.22 -3.32 -12.96
N ASP A 288 -41.33 -2.39 -12.02
CA ASP A 288 -42.60 -1.79 -11.60
C ASP A 288 -43.32 -1.10 -12.77
N ARG A 289 -44.65 -1.03 -12.72
CA ARG A 289 -45.48 -0.34 -13.72
C ARG A 289 -45.38 1.19 -13.63
N SER A 290 -44.98 1.71 -12.48
CA SER A 290 -44.71 3.11 -12.21
C SER A 290 -43.26 3.51 -12.53
N ALA A 291 -42.43 2.57 -12.99
CA ALA A 291 -41.05 2.85 -13.35
C ALA A 291 -40.97 3.89 -14.47
N VAL A 292 -40.01 4.81 -14.33
CA VAL A 292 -39.73 5.82 -15.35
C VAL A 292 -38.67 5.25 -16.29
N PRO A 293 -38.85 5.34 -17.62
CA PRO A 293 -37.80 4.92 -18.55
C PRO A 293 -36.52 5.73 -18.37
N LYS A 294 -35.50 5.11 -17.78
CA LYS A 294 -34.14 5.64 -17.60
C LYS A 294 -33.17 4.51 -17.24
N VAL A 295 -31.90 4.85 -17.07
CA VAL A 295 -30.91 3.97 -16.44
C VAL A 295 -31.01 4.12 -14.92
N TYR A 296 -31.03 2.99 -14.22
CA TYR A 296 -31.04 2.90 -12.76
C TYR A 296 -29.78 2.17 -12.30
N ASP A 297 -29.17 2.66 -11.24
CA ASP A 297 -28.03 1.99 -10.62
C ASP A 297 -28.55 0.84 -9.75
N MET A 298 -27.85 -0.29 -9.82
CA MET A 298 -28.12 -1.49 -9.03
C MET A 298 -26.78 -2.04 -8.54
N SER A 299 -26.76 -2.55 -7.32
CA SER A 299 -25.56 -3.18 -6.75
C SER A 299 -25.62 -4.70 -6.96
N THR A 300 -24.45 -5.26 -7.27
CA THR A 300 -24.22 -6.69 -7.38
C THR A 300 -22.95 -7.09 -6.65
N GLY A 301 -22.85 -8.35 -6.26
CA GLY A 301 -21.69 -8.90 -5.56
C GLY A 301 -21.58 -10.40 -5.78
N ILE A 302 -20.42 -10.95 -5.48
CA ILE A 302 -20.13 -12.38 -5.60
C ILE A 302 -19.80 -12.92 -4.23
N ARG A 303 -20.50 -13.97 -3.81
CA ARG A 303 -20.09 -14.81 -2.68
C ARG A 303 -19.28 -15.97 -3.23
N PHE A 304 -18.08 -16.20 -2.73
CA PHE A 304 -17.21 -17.27 -3.20
C PHE A 304 -16.48 -17.92 -2.03
N LYS A 305 -15.61 -18.88 -2.35
CA LYS A 305 -14.60 -19.42 -1.46
C LYS A 305 -13.22 -19.12 -2.02
N ASP A 306 -12.34 -18.59 -1.18
CA ASP A 306 -10.92 -18.36 -1.49
C ASP A 306 -10.14 -19.69 -1.58
N GLU A 307 -8.82 -19.61 -1.76
CA GLU A 307 -7.95 -20.79 -1.87
C GLU A 307 -7.83 -21.58 -0.55
N ASP A 308 -8.02 -20.92 0.59
CA ASP A 308 -8.07 -21.56 1.91
C ASP A 308 -9.42 -22.23 2.20
N GLY A 309 -10.44 -21.92 1.38
CA GLY A 309 -11.77 -22.50 1.43
C GLY A 309 -12.75 -21.76 2.35
N ASP A 310 -12.34 -20.58 2.83
CA ASP A 310 -13.14 -19.68 3.63
C ASP A 310 -14.12 -18.89 2.75
N ILE A 311 -15.28 -18.53 3.32
CA ILE A 311 -16.35 -17.89 2.56
C ILE A 311 -16.14 -16.39 2.57
N GLN A 312 -15.86 -15.84 1.38
CA GLN A 312 -15.69 -14.41 1.16
C GLN A 312 -16.85 -13.81 0.37
N ILE A 313 -17.00 -12.49 0.48
CA ILE A 313 -17.95 -11.68 -0.28
C ILE A 313 -17.15 -10.56 -0.93
N SER A 314 -17.27 -10.43 -2.24
CA SER A 314 -16.63 -9.34 -2.99
C SER A 314 -17.16 -7.98 -2.53
N ASP A 315 -16.39 -6.94 -2.84
CA ASP A 315 -16.90 -5.59 -2.77
C ASP A 315 -18.14 -5.39 -3.65
N PRO A 316 -19.03 -4.45 -3.27
CA PRO A 316 -20.25 -4.19 -4.00
C PRO A 316 -19.96 -3.46 -5.32
N MET A 317 -20.12 -4.15 -6.44
CA MET A 317 -20.01 -3.57 -7.76
C MET A 317 -21.31 -2.85 -8.15
N GLN A 318 -21.21 -1.67 -8.76
CA GLN A 318 -22.36 -0.89 -9.25
C GLN A 318 -22.57 -1.10 -10.75
N ILE A 319 -23.81 -1.35 -11.15
CA ILE A 319 -24.21 -1.56 -12.55
C ILE A 319 -25.36 -0.67 -12.97
N GLY A 320 -25.32 -0.20 -14.22
CA GLY A 320 -26.41 0.57 -14.83
C GLY A 320 -27.41 -0.32 -15.57
N VAL A 321 -28.66 -0.34 -15.14
CA VAL A 321 -29.75 -1.12 -15.75
C VAL A 321 -30.71 -0.20 -16.50
N ALA A 322 -30.77 -0.36 -17.82
CA ALA A 322 -31.62 0.47 -18.68
C ALA A 322 -33.06 -0.04 -18.75
N VAL A 323 -34.03 0.81 -18.43
CA VAL A 323 -35.47 0.52 -18.56
C VAL A 323 -36.05 1.21 -19.78
N ALA A 324 -36.56 0.42 -20.72
CA ALA A 324 -37.24 0.92 -21.91
C ALA A 324 -38.73 1.22 -21.64
N PRO A 325 -39.35 2.15 -22.39
CA PRO A 325 -40.79 2.34 -22.37
C PRO A 325 -41.53 1.07 -22.74
N LYS A 326 -42.72 0.87 -22.17
CA LYS A 326 -43.61 -0.21 -22.60
C LYS A 326 -44.16 0.13 -23.98
N VAL A 327 -43.74 -0.62 -25.00
CA VAL A 327 -44.30 -0.47 -26.35
C VAL A 327 -45.72 -1.09 -26.36
N PRO A 328 -46.77 -0.32 -26.67
CA PRO A 328 -48.13 -0.83 -26.75
C PRO A 328 -48.25 -1.94 -27.80
N PHE A 329 -49.08 -2.96 -27.52
CA PHE A 329 -49.31 -4.05 -28.46
C PHE A 329 -49.84 -3.54 -29.83
N SER A 330 -50.62 -2.45 -29.84
CA SER A 330 -51.10 -1.80 -31.05
C SER A 330 -49.98 -1.33 -31.97
N GLU A 331 -48.88 -0.80 -31.42
CA GLU A 331 -47.73 -0.35 -32.20
C GLU A 331 -46.90 -1.52 -32.73
N LYS A 332 -46.76 -2.61 -31.95
CA LYS A 332 -46.17 -3.87 -32.45
C LYS A 332 -46.98 -4.48 -33.59
N LEU A 333 -48.31 -4.39 -33.52
CA LEU A 333 -49.20 -4.83 -34.60
C LEU A 333 -48.97 -3.96 -35.86
N LEU A 334 -48.89 -2.65 -35.69
CA LEU A 334 -48.66 -1.69 -36.78
C LEU A 334 -47.27 -1.80 -37.43
N ALA A 335 -46.24 -2.27 -36.72
CA ALA A 335 -44.93 -2.57 -37.31
C ALA A 335 -45.00 -3.69 -38.35
N ASN A 336 -45.93 -4.63 -38.15
CA ASN A 336 -46.21 -5.76 -39.05
C ASN A 336 -47.44 -5.51 -39.94
N LYS A 337 -47.69 -4.25 -40.32
CA LYS A 337 -48.83 -3.82 -41.16
C LYS A 337 -49.08 -4.74 -42.36
N TRP A 338 -48.02 -5.17 -43.04
CA TRP A 338 -48.10 -6.04 -44.22
C TRP A 338 -48.71 -7.42 -43.92
N LEU A 339 -48.46 -8.00 -42.73
CA LEU A 339 -49.03 -9.29 -42.33
C LEU A 339 -50.52 -9.18 -42.01
N ILE A 340 -50.95 -8.06 -41.40
CA ILE A 340 -52.38 -7.80 -41.15
C ILE A 340 -53.12 -7.60 -42.46
N VAL A 341 -52.55 -6.81 -43.39
CA VAL A 341 -53.12 -6.59 -44.72
C VAL A 341 -53.19 -7.92 -45.50
N ALA A 342 -52.14 -8.75 -45.44
CA ALA A 342 -52.13 -10.06 -46.07
C ALA A 342 -53.20 -11.01 -45.49
N ALA A 343 -53.36 -11.03 -44.16
CA ALA A 343 -54.39 -11.83 -43.50
C ALA A 343 -55.81 -11.35 -43.85
N ALA A 344 -56.03 -10.04 -43.93
CA ALA A 344 -57.30 -9.47 -44.35
C ALA A 344 -57.62 -9.77 -45.83
N ILE A 345 -56.62 -9.69 -46.72
CA ILE A 345 -56.77 -10.08 -48.13
C ILE A 345 -57.07 -11.58 -48.25
N ALA A 346 -56.40 -12.43 -47.48
CA ALA A 346 -56.65 -13.86 -47.46
C ALA A 346 -58.08 -14.20 -46.97
N LEU A 347 -58.56 -13.52 -45.93
CA LEU A 347 -59.94 -13.69 -45.45
C LEU A 347 -60.99 -13.20 -46.46
N LEU A 348 -60.74 -12.11 -47.17
CA LEU A 348 -61.63 -11.63 -48.23
C LEU A 348 -61.62 -12.55 -49.45
N ALA A 349 -60.46 -13.09 -49.84
CA ALA A 349 -60.35 -14.07 -50.91
C ALA A 349 -61.05 -15.38 -50.54
N PHE A 350 -60.92 -15.84 -49.28
CA PHE A 350 -61.58 -17.06 -48.80
C PHE A 350 -63.09 -16.87 -48.65
N GLY A 351 -63.54 -15.73 -48.11
CA GLY A 351 -64.95 -15.38 -48.00
C GLY A 351 -65.62 -15.17 -49.36
N GLY A 352 -64.93 -14.51 -50.30
CA GLY A 352 -65.38 -14.33 -51.68
C GLY A 352 -65.47 -15.66 -52.44
N TRP A 353 -64.50 -16.55 -52.25
CA TRP A 353 -64.55 -17.91 -52.80
C TRP A 353 -65.70 -18.76 -52.24
N TRP A 354 -66.02 -18.59 -50.95
CA TRP A 354 -67.15 -19.28 -50.31
C TRP A 354 -68.51 -18.74 -50.76
N ALA A 355 -68.61 -17.41 -50.97
CA ALA A 355 -69.83 -16.77 -51.48
C ALA A 355 -70.12 -17.09 -52.96
N LEU A 356 -69.08 -17.31 -53.79
CA LEU A 356 -69.21 -17.73 -55.19
C LEU A 356 -69.58 -19.22 -55.36
N LYS A 357 -69.50 -20.02 -54.29
CA LYS A 357 -69.87 -21.45 -54.26
C LYS A 357 -71.28 -21.73 -53.73
N ARG A 358 -72.03 -20.70 -53.35
CA ARG A 358 -73.47 -20.76 -53.04
C ARG A 358 -74.27 -20.32 -54.25
#